data_AF-A0A373CEF1-F1
#
_entry.id   AF-A0A373CEF1-F1
#
_cell.length_a   1.000
_cell.length_b   1.000
_cell.length_c   1.000
_cell.angle_alpha   90.00
_cell.angle_beta   90.00
_cell.angle_gamma   90.00
#
_symmetry.space_group_name_H-M   'P 1'
#
loop_
_entity.id
_entity.type
_entity.pdbx_description
1 polymer ?
#
loop_
_entity_poly.entity_id
_entity_poly.type
_entity_poly.pdbx_seq_one_letter_code
_entity_poly.pdbx_strand_id
1 'polypeptide(L)'
;MGAMDHTLKQTVPYYSTMKRAGAFRQPQKPQKRQKRTTLTEYSQNGQKAILKPHVTVNQAAKKLYDYEQTGLSPHEVANLVEQVQNLTRRVKKYESWEE
;
A
#
# COMPACT_ATOMS: atom_id res chain seq x y z
N MET A 1 -13.69 -28.17 -7.49
CA MET A 1 -14.42 -26.94 -7.87
C MET A 1 -15.25 -27.05 -9.17
N GLY A 2 -15.40 -28.23 -9.81
CA GLY A 2 -16.08 -28.32 -11.11
C GLY A 2 -17.61 -28.48 -11.08
N ALA A 3 -18.15 -29.27 -10.13
CA ALA A 3 -19.56 -29.63 -10.12
C ALA A 3 -20.49 -28.43 -9.82
N MET A 4 -20.13 -27.58 -8.86
CA MET A 4 -20.88 -26.38 -8.49
C MET A 4 -20.87 -25.31 -9.59
N ASP A 5 -19.81 -25.25 -10.40
CA ASP A 5 -19.73 -24.29 -11.51
C ASP A 5 -20.72 -24.63 -12.62
N HIS A 6 -20.93 -25.91 -12.87
CA HIS A 6 -21.84 -26.38 -13.90
C HIS A 6 -23.30 -26.13 -13.52
N THR A 7 -23.66 -26.41 -12.26
CA THR A 7 -25.01 -26.12 -11.76
C THR A 7 -25.30 -24.62 -11.78
N LEU A 8 -24.37 -23.78 -11.31
CA LEU A 8 -24.54 -22.33 -11.31
C LEU A 8 -24.66 -21.72 -12.72
N LYS A 9 -23.96 -22.27 -13.72
CA LYS A 9 -24.13 -21.87 -15.13
C LYS A 9 -25.53 -22.13 -15.66
N GLN A 10 -26.22 -23.15 -15.18
CA GLN A 10 -27.55 -23.54 -15.64
C GLN A 10 -28.65 -22.82 -14.87
N THR A 11 -28.47 -22.57 -13.58
CA THR A 11 -29.52 -22.06 -12.70
C THR A 11 -29.48 -20.55 -12.51
N VAL A 12 -28.31 -19.91 -12.65
CA VAL A 12 -28.15 -18.47 -12.40
C VAL A 12 -28.02 -17.72 -13.73
N PRO A 13 -28.99 -16.86 -14.10
CA PRO A 13 -28.89 -16.01 -15.28
C PRO A 13 -27.60 -15.17 -15.23
N TYR A 14 -26.92 -15.04 -16.37
CA TYR A 14 -25.68 -14.25 -16.50
C TYR A 14 -24.49 -14.74 -15.65
N TYR A 15 -24.54 -15.96 -15.08
CA TYR A 15 -23.42 -16.50 -14.29
C TYR A 15 -22.10 -16.54 -15.07
N SER A 16 -22.16 -16.97 -16.33
CA SER A 16 -20.98 -17.04 -17.20
C SER A 16 -20.34 -15.68 -17.45
N THR A 17 -21.14 -14.62 -17.58
CA THR A 17 -20.64 -13.25 -17.79
C THR A 17 -20.08 -12.66 -16.50
N MET A 18 -20.77 -12.83 -15.37
CA MET A 18 -20.29 -12.41 -14.04
C MET A 18 -18.96 -13.09 -13.66
N LYS A 19 -18.85 -14.40 -13.92
CA LYS A 19 -17.62 -15.17 -13.68
C LYS A 19 -16.47 -14.70 -14.57
N ARG A 20 -16.74 -14.42 -15.85
CA ARG A 20 -15.72 -13.91 -16.79
C ARG A 20 -15.27 -12.49 -16.41
N ALA A 21 -16.18 -11.67 -15.91
CA ALA A 21 -15.88 -10.35 -15.35
C ALA A 21 -15.14 -10.42 -14.00
N GLY A 22 -14.95 -11.61 -13.44
CA GLY A 22 -14.16 -11.80 -12.23
C GLY A 22 -14.91 -11.56 -10.94
N ALA A 23 -16.24 -11.48 -10.95
CA ALA A 23 -17.09 -11.22 -9.78
C ALA A 23 -16.88 -12.21 -8.61
N PHE A 24 -16.36 -13.42 -8.90
CA PHE A 24 -16.09 -14.46 -7.90
C PHE A 24 -14.60 -14.67 -7.63
N ARG A 25 -13.73 -13.80 -8.15
CA ARG A 25 -12.30 -13.85 -7.81
C ARG A 25 -12.14 -13.34 -6.38
N GLN A 26 -11.58 -14.17 -5.50
CA GLN A 26 -11.16 -13.67 -4.18
C GLN A 26 -10.21 -12.48 -4.37
N PRO A 27 -10.34 -11.42 -3.55
CA PRO A 27 -9.44 -10.28 -3.63
C PRO A 27 -8.01 -10.79 -3.55
N GLN A 28 -7.20 -10.45 -4.57
CA GLN A 28 -5.79 -10.80 -4.57
C GLN A 28 -5.18 -10.28 -3.28
N LYS A 29 -4.42 -11.16 -2.59
CA LYS A 29 -3.74 -10.89 -1.31
C LYS A 29 -3.22 -9.45 -1.27
N PRO A 30 -3.35 -8.74 -0.14
CA PRO A 30 -2.92 -7.34 -0.04
C PRO A 30 -1.51 -7.24 -0.58
N GLN A 31 -1.32 -6.43 -1.63
CA GLN A 31 0.01 -6.16 -2.20
C GLN A 31 0.95 -5.90 -1.03
N LYS A 32 2.01 -6.71 -0.92
CA LYS A 32 3.01 -6.58 0.14
C LYS A 32 3.40 -5.11 0.18
N ARG A 33 3.04 -4.40 1.27
CA ARG A 33 3.48 -3.03 1.52
C ARG A 33 4.97 -3.01 1.23
N GLN A 34 5.39 -2.22 0.25
CA GLN A 34 6.81 -2.03 -0.01
C GLN A 34 7.45 -1.67 1.33
N LYS A 35 8.39 -2.51 1.80
CA LYS A 35 9.07 -2.27 3.07
C LYS A 35 9.75 -0.91 2.94
N ARG A 36 9.28 0.07 3.71
CA ARG A 36 9.92 1.38 3.78
C ARG A 36 11.32 1.17 4.36
N THR A 37 12.34 1.11 3.50
CA THR A 37 13.72 0.95 3.94
C THR A 37 14.24 2.32 4.37
N THR A 38 14.33 2.52 5.69
CA THR A 38 15.06 3.66 6.26
C THR A 38 16.56 3.42 6.06
N LEU A 39 17.26 4.49 5.69
CA LEU A 39 18.73 4.48 5.55
C LEU A 39 19.43 4.72 6.89
N THR A 40 18.69 5.22 7.87
CA THR A 40 19.15 5.54 9.22
C THR A 40 18.48 4.65 10.26
N GLU A 41 19.14 4.58 11.41
CA GLU A 41 18.65 3.99 12.66
C GLU A 41 19.13 4.83 13.85
N TYR A 42 18.50 4.68 15.01
CA TYR A 42 19.03 5.29 16.23
C TYR A 42 20.21 4.45 16.75
N SER A 43 21.27 5.12 17.17
CA SER A 43 22.39 4.48 17.88
C SER A 43 21.88 3.65 19.06
N GLN A 44 22.60 2.60 19.47
CA GLN A 44 22.25 1.75 20.62
C GLN A 44 21.97 2.55 21.89
N ASN A 45 22.60 3.73 22.03
CA ASN A 45 22.42 4.63 23.16
C ASN A 45 21.29 5.66 22.96
N GLY A 46 20.53 5.58 21.86
CA GLY A 46 19.37 6.41 21.53
C GLY A 46 19.64 7.88 21.20
N GLN A 47 20.86 8.38 21.43
CA GLN A 47 21.14 9.82 21.39
C GLN A 47 21.25 10.44 19.98
N LYS A 48 21.51 9.64 18.95
CA LYS A 48 21.69 10.16 17.58
C LYS A 48 21.22 9.19 16.51
N ALA A 49 20.69 9.73 15.42
CA ALA A 49 20.45 8.99 14.20
C ALA A 49 21.78 8.75 13.47
N ILE A 50 22.06 7.49 13.14
CA ILE A 50 23.24 7.05 12.41
C ILE A 50 22.83 6.34 11.13
N LEU A 51 23.73 6.27 10.15
CA LEU A 51 23.54 5.43 8.97
C LEU A 51 23.63 3.95 9.36
N LYS A 52 22.81 3.12 8.71
CA LYS A 52 22.89 1.67 8.89
C LYS A 52 24.24 1.14 8.39
N PRO A 53 24.75 0.02 8.93
CA PRO A 53 26.10 -0.49 8.62
C PRO A 53 26.41 -0.71 7.13
N HIS A 54 25.41 -0.96 6.30
CA HIS A 54 25.54 -1.26 4.87
C HIS A 54 25.13 -0.09 3.95
N VAL A 55 24.83 1.09 4.52
CA VAL A 55 24.41 2.27 3.76
C VAL A 55 25.60 3.17 3.51
N THR A 56 25.82 3.54 2.25
CA THR A 56 26.89 4.48 1.90
C THR A 56 26.44 5.93 2.08
N VAL A 57 27.39 6.83 2.32
CA VAL A 57 27.12 8.27 2.43
C VAL A 57 26.46 8.81 1.15
N ASN A 58 26.89 8.34 -0.02
CA ASN A 58 26.31 8.75 -1.31
C ASN A 58 24.83 8.34 -1.44
N GLN A 59 24.43 7.17 -0.92
CA GLN A 59 23.02 6.75 -0.90
C GLN A 59 22.18 7.65 0.01
N ALA A 60 22.72 8.01 1.18
CA ALA A 60 22.05 8.91 2.12
C ALA A 60 21.93 10.33 1.55
N ALA A 61 23.00 10.86 0.97
CA ALA A 61 23.03 12.17 0.34
C ALA A 61 22.05 12.26 -0.84
N LYS A 62 22.00 11.23 -1.70
CA LYS A 62 21.02 11.16 -2.79
C LYS A 62 19.58 11.20 -2.26
N LYS A 63 19.27 10.42 -1.23
CA LYS A 63 17.93 10.39 -0.64
C LYS A 63 17.56 11.72 0.02
N LEU A 64 18.52 12.39 0.66
CA LEU A 64 18.32 13.72 1.23
C LEU A 64 18.05 14.75 0.13
N TYR A 65 18.83 14.72 -0.95
CA TYR A 65 18.62 15.58 -2.11
C TYR A 65 17.24 15.35 -2.74
N ASP A 66 16.86 14.10 -3.01
CA ASP A 66 15.54 13.77 -3.57
C ASP A 66 14.40 14.28 -2.66
N TYR A 67 14.61 14.25 -1.34
CA TYR A 67 13.67 14.80 -0.36
C TYR A 67 13.62 16.34 -0.41
N GLU A 68 14.76 17.02 -0.46
CA GLU A 68 14.84 18.48 -0.59
C GLU A 68 14.19 18.99 -1.89
N GLN A 69 14.31 18.24 -2.99
CA GLN A 69 13.64 18.55 -4.26
C GLN A 69 12.10 18.53 -4.15
N THR A 70 11.52 17.88 -3.14
CA THR A 70 10.07 17.96 -2.91
C THR A 70 9.62 19.34 -2.42
N GLY A 71 10.53 20.15 -1.86
CA GLY A 71 10.23 21.44 -1.25
C GLY A 71 9.39 21.35 0.04
N LEU A 72 9.16 20.15 0.56
CA LEU A 72 8.31 19.92 1.72
C LEU A 72 9.14 19.81 3.01
N SER A 73 8.64 20.43 4.07
CA SER A 73 9.14 20.19 5.42
C SER A 73 8.70 18.81 5.95
N PRO A 74 9.43 18.23 6.92
CA PRO A 74 9.06 16.92 7.46
C PRO A 74 7.66 16.89 8.08
N HIS A 75 7.21 18.04 8.62
CA HIS A 75 5.87 18.17 9.18
C HIS A 75 4.79 18.13 8.09
N GLU A 76 4.99 18.82 6.97
CA GLU A 76 4.05 18.80 5.84
C GLU A 76 3.93 17.40 5.26
N VAL A 77 5.04 16.68 5.15
CA VAL A 77 5.02 15.27 4.73
C VAL A 77 4.20 14.42 5.71
N ALA A 78 4.35 14.61 7.01
CA ALA A 78 3.54 13.90 8.01
C ALA A 78 2.04 14.21 7.86
N ASN A 79 1.69 15.47 7.67
CA ASN A 79 0.30 15.91 7.46
C ASN A 79 -0.30 15.29 6.20
N LEU A 80 0.45 15.27 5.08
CA LEU A 80 0.01 14.63 3.84
C LEU A 80 -0.21 13.12 4.01
N VAL A 81 0.68 12.44 4.72
CA VAL A 81 0.54 11.01 5.01
C VAL A 81 -0.74 10.74 5.81
N GLU A 82 -1.05 11.57 6.79
CA GLU A 82 -2.28 11.46 7.56
C GLU A 82 -3.52 11.72 6.71
N GLN A 83 -3.52 12.78 5.90
CA GLN A 83 -4.63 13.11 5.00
C GLN A 83 -4.91 11.96 4.02
N VAL A 84 -3.86 11.39 3.40
CA VAL A 84 -4.01 10.23 2.50
C VAL A 84 -4.59 9.02 3.23
N GLN A 85 -4.16 8.74 4.47
CA GLN A 85 -4.73 7.65 5.26
C GLN A 85 -6.21 7.89 5.58
N ASN A 86 -6.58 9.11 5.95
CA ASN A 86 -7.96 9.48 6.26
C ASN A 86 -8.85 9.39 5.03
N LEU A 87 -8.39 9.89 3.87
CA LEU A 87 -9.10 9.75 2.59
C LEU A 87 -9.24 8.27 2.20
N THR A 88 -8.19 7.48 2.34
CA THR A 88 -8.24 6.04 2.06
C THR A 88 -9.27 5.33 2.94
N ARG A 89 -9.36 5.66 4.24
CA ARG A 89 -10.39 5.12 5.13
C ARG A 89 -11.79 5.52 4.70
N ARG A 90 -11.98 6.78 4.26
CA ARG A 90 -13.27 7.27 3.78
C ARG A 90 -13.70 6.60 2.48
N VAL A 91 -12.80 6.45 1.51
CA VAL A 91 -13.08 5.75 0.25
C VAL A 91 -13.51 4.32 0.53
N LYS A 92 -12.76 3.58 1.34
CA LYS A 92 -13.14 2.22 1.77
C LYS A 92 -14.50 2.16 2.45
N LYS A 93 -14.80 3.17 3.28
CA LYS A 93 -16.12 3.28 3.90
C LYS A 93 -17.19 3.50 2.84
N TYR A 94 -17.00 4.29 1.79
CA TYR A 94 -18.03 4.44 0.76
C TYR A 94 -18.17 3.19 -0.12
N GLU A 95 -17.06 2.56 -0.50
CA GLU A 95 -17.06 1.31 -1.27
C GLU A 95 -17.84 0.20 -0.55
N SER A 96 -17.75 0.12 0.79
CA SER A 96 -18.49 -0.88 1.56
C SER A 96 -19.98 -0.57 1.78
N TRP A 97 -20.50 0.53 1.25
CA TRP A 97 -21.93 0.88 1.28
C TRP A 97 -22.60 0.69 -0.09
N GLU A 98 -21.81 0.47 -1.16
CA GLU A 98 -22.33 0.10 -2.49
C GLU A 98 -22.41 -1.43 -2.70
N GLU A 99 -21.96 -2.24 -1.74
CA GLU A 99 -22.21 -3.69 -1.62
C GLU A 99 -23.37 -3.99 -0.67
#